data_AF-A0AAN6S447-F1
#
_entry.id   AF-A0AAN6S447-F1
#
_cell.length_a   1.000
_cell.length_b   1.000
_cell.length_c   1.000
_cell.angle_alpha   90.00
_cell.angle_beta   90.00
_cell.angle_gamma   90.00
#
_symmetry.space_group_name_H-M   'P 1'
#
loop_
_entity.id
_entity.type
_entity.pdbx_description
1 polymer ?
#
loop_
_entity_poly.entity_id
_entity_poly.type
_entity_poly.pdbx_seq_one_letter_code
_entity_poly.pdbx_strand_id
1 'polypeptide(L)'
;MMTQPALARGVRTAAPYTQGPPSPPAIIIPSLAQEGARSVSINPSTVTAFDTHLTPEDLAIITGGRTQTAVDPASTWQYEARRLAQPILDFLYLGPNHVVKNSTFMAREGITFVLVIADSLLSGLGRTTAERARQMGLAADVIYVSDSQDLIRVFSEAVGTINSHLLDVYHRVGGWANREGSGEGETRGGNGEGETRGGNGKVLVCCETGNERSAAIVAAYLMSVFGKDSIRAMQFIGLRRFCVNFDDDMKYLLKTYEDILFAQRDVRRASPEKIHQGVGMKEGMFGGGFKQQQGGKRRVEDLMEVDDEMMDDFGGADMDAERYHGRGFAPFVERQQRFAARQR
;
A
#
# COMPACT_ATOMS: atom_id res chain seq x y z
N MET A 1 -32.27 31.58 -30.19
CA MET A 1 -32.65 30.16 -30.37
C MET A 1 -32.23 29.75 -31.78
N MET A 2 -31.11 29.05 -31.94
CA MET A 2 -30.72 28.45 -33.21
C MET A 2 -30.78 26.93 -33.04
N THR A 3 -31.77 26.33 -33.67
CA THR A 3 -32.01 24.89 -33.74
C THR A 3 -30.89 24.21 -34.52
N GLN A 4 -30.16 23.29 -33.87
CA GLN A 4 -29.24 22.39 -34.55
C GLN A 4 -30.04 21.39 -35.41
N PRO A 5 -29.61 21.10 -36.66
CA PRO A 5 -30.27 20.12 -37.49
C PRO A 5 -30.09 18.71 -36.91
N ALA A 6 -31.16 17.92 -36.93
CA ALA A 6 -31.14 16.53 -36.48
C ALA A 6 -30.23 15.69 -37.41
N LEU A 7 -29.13 15.20 -36.86
CA LEU A 7 -28.21 14.29 -37.54
C LEU A 7 -28.86 12.93 -37.79
N ALA A 8 -28.62 12.37 -38.97
CA ALA A 8 -29.12 11.06 -39.36
C ALA A 8 -28.63 9.95 -38.40
N ARG A 9 -29.52 8.99 -38.12
CA ARG A 9 -29.28 7.87 -37.21
C ARG A 9 -28.06 7.07 -37.67
N GLY A 10 -26.97 7.13 -36.91
CA GLY A 10 -25.69 6.46 -37.20
C GLY A 10 -24.50 7.42 -37.46
N VAL A 11 -24.75 8.72 -37.64
CA VAL A 11 -23.69 9.71 -37.77
C VAL A 11 -23.30 10.24 -36.39
N ARG A 12 -22.13 9.84 -35.89
CA ARG A 12 -21.49 10.48 -34.73
C ARG A 12 -20.64 11.64 -35.23
N THR A 13 -20.90 12.85 -34.74
CA THR A 13 -20.01 13.99 -34.98
C THR A 13 -18.62 13.65 -34.46
N ALA A 14 -17.60 13.87 -35.29
CA ALA A 14 -16.22 13.79 -34.81
C ALA A 14 -16.05 14.74 -33.62
N ALA A 15 -15.38 14.27 -32.56
CA ALA A 15 -15.06 15.12 -31.43
C ALA A 15 -14.27 16.35 -31.92
N PRO A 16 -14.45 17.53 -31.30
CA PRO A 16 -13.71 18.73 -31.67
C PRO A 16 -12.21 18.45 -31.71
N TYR A 17 -11.54 18.87 -32.78
CA TYR A 17 -10.09 18.72 -32.91
C TYR A 17 -9.39 19.57 -31.84
N THR A 18 -8.69 18.93 -30.91
CA THR A 18 -7.82 19.60 -29.93
C THR A 18 -6.39 19.70 -30.48
N GLN A 19 -5.85 20.91 -30.52
CA GLN A 19 -4.45 21.18 -30.82
C GLN A 19 -3.59 20.77 -29.61
N GLY A 20 -3.27 19.48 -29.51
CA GLY A 20 -2.39 18.96 -28.46
C GLY A 20 -2.50 17.45 -28.32
N PRO A 21 -1.46 16.78 -27.81
CA PRO A 21 -1.58 15.40 -27.39
C PRO A 21 -2.69 15.29 -26.33
N PRO A 22 -3.46 14.19 -26.31
CA PRO A 22 -4.51 14.00 -25.31
C PRO A 22 -3.88 14.01 -23.91
N SER A 23 -4.43 14.81 -23.00
CA SER A 23 -4.02 14.78 -21.60
C SER A 23 -4.37 13.42 -20.97
N PRO A 24 -3.54 12.89 -20.05
CA PRO A 24 -3.86 11.67 -19.33
C PRO A 24 -5.24 11.74 -18.64
N PRO A 25 -5.98 10.63 -18.57
CA PRO A 25 -7.33 10.61 -18.02
C PRO A 25 -7.31 10.86 -16.51
N ALA A 26 -7.88 11.98 -16.07
CA ALA A 26 -7.88 12.38 -14.67
C ALA A 26 -8.55 11.34 -13.76
N ILE A 27 -7.88 10.99 -12.66
CA ILE A 27 -8.45 10.15 -11.60
C ILE A 27 -9.30 11.05 -10.69
N ILE A 28 -10.61 10.92 -10.79
CA ILE A 28 -11.56 11.66 -9.96
C ILE A 28 -11.75 10.91 -8.64
N ILE A 29 -11.47 11.58 -7.53
CA ILE A 29 -11.78 11.10 -6.18
C ILE A 29 -13.18 11.62 -5.84
N PRO A 30 -14.22 10.77 -5.79
CA PRO A 30 -15.58 11.23 -5.53
C PRO A 30 -15.69 11.85 -4.13
N SER A 31 -16.49 12.91 -4.01
CA SER A 31 -16.84 13.43 -2.68
C SER A 31 -17.82 12.47 -2.02
N LEU A 32 -17.61 12.17 -0.74
CA LEU A 32 -18.50 11.30 0.02
C LEU A 32 -19.92 11.88 0.17
N ALA A 33 -20.06 13.21 0.11
CA ALA A 33 -21.36 13.86 0.07
C ALA A 33 -22.17 13.45 -1.17
N GLN A 34 -21.50 13.19 -2.32
CA GLN A 34 -22.16 12.66 -3.53
C GLN A 34 -22.58 11.19 -3.35
N GLU A 35 -21.92 10.46 -2.46
CA GLU A 35 -22.25 9.08 -2.09
C GLU A 35 -23.31 8.99 -0.96
N GLY A 36 -23.76 10.13 -0.41
CA GLY A 36 -24.69 10.18 0.72
C GLY A 36 -24.07 9.69 2.04
N ALA A 37 -22.76 9.45 2.06
CA ALA A 37 -22.02 8.96 3.22
C ALA A 37 -21.30 10.11 3.94
N ARG A 38 -21.32 10.09 5.27
CA ARG A 38 -20.58 11.05 6.12
C ARG A 38 -19.35 10.43 6.78
N SER A 39 -19.10 9.16 6.52
CA SER A 39 -17.99 8.42 7.12
C SER A 39 -17.51 7.31 6.20
N VAL A 40 -16.23 6.98 6.31
CA VAL A 40 -15.60 5.83 5.65
C VAL A 40 -15.02 4.93 6.73
N SER A 41 -15.45 3.67 6.71
CA SER A 41 -14.88 2.65 7.59
C SER A 41 -14.02 1.68 6.79
N ILE A 42 -12.86 1.35 7.34
CA ILE A 42 -11.93 0.38 6.77
C ILE A 42 -11.70 -0.75 7.77
N ASN A 43 -11.77 -1.97 7.25
CA ASN A 43 -11.49 -3.20 8.01
C ASN A 43 -10.15 -3.76 7.57
N PRO A 44 -9.34 -4.28 8.52
CA PRO A 44 -8.16 -5.08 8.20
C PRO A 44 -8.54 -6.23 7.28
N SER A 45 -7.75 -6.46 6.23
CA SER A 45 -8.03 -7.52 5.26
C SER A 45 -7.05 -8.66 5.46
N THR A 46 -7.54 -9.84 5.83
CA THR A 46 -6.71 -11.06 5.91
C THR A 46 -6.15 -11.48 4.55
N VAL A 47 -6.75 -10.99 3.45
CA VAL A 47 -6.29 -11.22 2.08
C VAL A 47 -5.01 -10.44 1.76
N THR A 48 -4.67 -9.41 2.54
CA THR A 48 -3.56 -8.50 2.23
C THR A 48 -2.34 -8.66 3.12
N ALA A 49 -2.44 -9.48 4.18
CA ALA A 49 -1.29 -9.91 4.97
C ALA A 49 -0.13 -10.39 4.07
N PHE A 50 -0.48 -11.04 2.95
CA PHE A 50 0.47 -11.64 2.00
C PHE A 50 1.31 -10.65 1.18
N ASP A 51 0.87 -9.40 0.99
CA ASP A 51 1.63 -8.42 0.18
C ASP A 51 2.76 -7.77 0.99
N THR A 52 2.53 -7.65 2.29
CA THR A 52 3.44 -7.00 3.24
C THR A 52 4.36 -7.98 3.97
N HIS A 53 4.44 -9.24 3.51
CA HIS A 53 5.13 -10.33 4.20
C HIS A 53 4.64 -10.56 5.64
N LEU A 54 3.41 -10.15 5.96
CA LEU A 54 2.81 -10.34 7.27
C LEU A 54 2.06 -11.67 7.30
N THR A 55 2.12 -12.36 8.43
CA THR A 55 1.18 -13.44 8.70
C THR A 55 -0.19 -12.87 9.09
N PRO A 56 -1.28 -13.64 9.00
CA PRO A 56 -2.58 -13.23 9.54
C PRO A 56 -2.52 -12.88 11.03
N GLU A 57 -1.63 -13.52 11.79
CA GLU A 57 -1.39 -13.22 13.21
C GLU A 57 -0.74 -11.86 13.37
N ASP A 58 0.32 -11.55 12.60
CA ASP A 58 0.96 -10.23 12.63
C ASP A 58 -0.02 -9.10 12.27
N LEU A 59 -0.90 -9.35 11.30
CA LEU A 59 -1.94 -8.39 10.91
C LEU A 59 -2.95 -8.17 12.05
N ALA A 60 -3.39 -9.26 12.70
CA ALA A 60 -4.24 -9.16 13.88
C ALA A 60 -3.52 -8.40 15.00
N ILE A 61 -2.20 -8.58 15.13
CA ILE A 61 -1.41 -7.91 16.14
C ILE A 61 -1.36 -6.39 15.92
N ILE A 62 -1.04 -5.99 14.70
CA ILE A 62 -0.89 -4.59 14.31
C ILE A 62 -2.24 -3.85 14.39
N THR A 63 -3.29 -4.47 13.86
CA THR A 63 -4.60 -3.79 13.70
C THR A 63 -5.56 -4.02 14.86
N GLY A 64 -5.28 -5.01 15.72
CA GLY A 64 -6.20 -5.49 16.74
C GLY A 64 -7.51 -6.06 16.16
N GLY A 65 -7.58 -6.31 14.84
CA GLY A 65 -8.82 -6.70 14.15
C GLY A 65 -9.93 -5.64 14.17
N ARG A 66 -9.63 -4.40 14.58
CA ARG A 66 -10.65 -3.36 14.79
C ARG A 66 -10.93 -2.57 13.52
N THR A 67 -12.21 -2.31 13.27
CA THR A 67 -12.66 -1.38 12.24
C THR A 67 -12.22 0.05 12.57
N GLN A 68 -11.58 0.70 11.60
CA GLN A 68 -11.16 2.09 11.71
C GLN A 68 -12.18 2.96 10.97
N THR A 69 -12.70 4.00 11.61
CA THR A 69 -13.72 4.89 11.00
C THR A 69 -13.23 6.33 10.96
N ALA A 70 -13.30 6.91 9.77
CA ALA A 70 -13.11 8.33 9.53
C ALA A 70 -14.46 8.98 9.30
N VAL A 71 -14.71 10.11 9.95
CA VAL A 71 -15.94 10.90 9.82
C VAL A 71 -15.58 12.24 9.21
N ASP A 72 -16.47 12.79 8.40
CA ASP A 72 -16.31 14.12 7.80
C ASP A 72 -16.05 15.20 8.86
N PRO A 73 -14.87 15.83 8.86
CA PRO A 73 -14.52 16.84 9.85
C PRO A 73 -14.94 18.24 9.42
N ALA A 74 -15.66 18.42 8.29
CA ALA A 74 -15.92 19.75 7.70
C ALA A 74 -16.49 20.78 8.68
N SER A 75 -17.28 20.36 9.68
CA SER A 75 -17.84 21.27 10.70
C SER A 75 -16.92 21.56 11.89
N THR A 76 -15.92 20.71 12.16
CA THR A 76 -15.03 20.81 13.33
C THR A 76 -13.60 21.20 12.97
N TRP A 77 -13.22 21.07 11.70
CA TRP A 77 -11.89 21.37 11.23
C TRP A 77 -11.61 22.87 11.24
N GLN A 78 -10.42 23.24 11.73
CA GLN A 78 -9.92 24.61 11.74
C GLN A 78 -8.60 24.68 10.97
N TYR A 79 -8.29 25.85 10.39
CA TYR A 79 -7.09 26.03 9.57
C TYR A 79 -5.80 25.68 10.32
N GLU A 80 -5.76 25.98 11.61
CA GLU A 80 -4.66 25.72 12.53
C GLU A 80 -4.36 24.22 12.69
N ALA A 81 -5.37 23.36 12.50
CA ALA A 81 -5.22 21.92 12.59
C ALA A 81 -4.17 21.39 11.59
N ARG A 82 -3.92 22.09 10.47
CA ARG A 82 -2.88 21.71 9.50
C ARG A 82 -1.48 21.61 10.10
N ARG A 83 -1.21 22.33 11.20
CA ARG A 83 0.08 22.35 11.92
C ARG A 83 0.22 21.20 12.91
N LEU A 84 -0.87 20.50 13.23
CA LEU A 84 -0.87 19.38 14.15
C LEU A 84 -0.74 18.08 13.38
N ALA A 85 -0.25 17.03 14.05
CA ALA A 85 -0.38 15.67 13.54
C ALA A 85 -1.75 15.10 13.93
N GLN A 86 -2.38 14.37 13.02
CA GLN A 86 -3.68 13.73 13.25
C GLN A 86 -3.53 12.21 13.26
N PRO A 87 -4.27 11.51 14.11
CA PRO A 87 -4.37 10.06 14.06
C PRO A 87 -5.13 9.66 12.79
N ILE A 88 -4.47 8.97 11.87
CA ILE A 88 -5.13 8.36 10.70
C ILE A 88 -5.73 7.00 11.10
N LEU A 89 -4.93 6.20 11.82
CA LEU A 89 -5.35 4.95 12.46
C LEU A 89 -5.07 5.05 13.97
N ASP A 90 -5.59 4.10 14.76
CA ASP A 90 -5.35 4.02 16.20
C ASP A 90 -3.85 4.06 16.60
N PHE A 91 -2.97 3.58 15.72
CA PHE A 91 -1.52 3.51 15.92
C PHE A 91 -0.70 4.32 14.93
N LEU A 92 -1.31 4.97 13.94
CA LEU A 92 -0.61 5.64 12.84
C LEU A 92 -1.04 7.11 12.73
N TYR A 93 -0.10 8.01 12.97
CA TYR A 93 -0.29 9.45 12.90
C TYR A 93 0.37 10.01 11.65
N LEU A 94 -0.25 11.05 11.09
CA LEU A 94 0.26 11.80 9.94
C LEU A 94 0.38 13.27 10.31
N GLY A 95 1.51 13.90 10.00
CA GLY A 95 1.67 15.32 10.26
C GLY A 95 2.96 15.94 9.73
N PRO A 96 3.17 17.24 10.00
CA PRO A 96 4.38 17.95 9.64
C PRO A 96 5.55 17.62 10.59
N ASN A 97 6.77 17.68 10.07
CA ASN A 97 7.99 17.30 10.80
C ASN A 97 8.21 18.09 12.11
N HIS A 98 7.78 19.35 12.18
CA HIS A 98 8.00 20.18 13.36
C HIS A 98 7.26 19.67 14.61
N VAL A 99 6.22 18.83 14.44
CA VAL A 99 5.51 18.20 15.54
C VAL A 99 6.43 17.31 16.38
N VAL A 100 7.47 16.74 15.77
CA VAL A 100 8.50 15.92 16.45
C VAL A 100 9.22 16.72 17.54
N LYS A 101 9.27 18.06 17.45
CA LYS A 101 9.92 18.89 18.49
C LYS A 101 9.09 19.00 19.77
N ASN A 102 7.79 18.70 19.71
CA ASN A 102 6.89 18.82 20.85
C ASN A 102 6.92 17.55 21.71
N SER A 103 7.83 17.50 22.68
CA SER A 103 7.98 16.35 23.59
C SER A 103 6.70 16.03 24.37
N THR A 104 5.94 17.05 24.77
CA THR A 104 4.66 16.88 25.48
C THR A 104 3.64 16.14 24.62
N PHE A 105 3.53 16.50 23.34
CA PHE A 105 2.66 15.81 22.40
C PHE A 105 3.13 14.36 22.18
N MET A 106 4.43 14.16 21.90
CA MET A 106 4.98 12.83 21.64
C MET A 106 4.74 11.89 22.82
N ALA A 107 4.94 12.38 24.06
CA ALA A 107 4.71 11.62 25.28
C ALA A 107 3.21 11.40 25.58
N ARG A 108 2.37 12.42 25.38
CA ARG A 108 0.91 12.32 25.61
C ARG A 108 0.27 11.30 24.68
N GLU A 109 0.57 11.38 23.39
CA GLU A 109 0.03 10.44 22.41
C GLU A 109 0.67 9.05 22.53
N GLY A 110 1.87 8.95 23.12
CA GLY A 110 2.60 7.70 23.27
C GLY A 110 3.27 7.24 21.97
N ILE A 111 3.80 8.18 21.17
CA ILE A 111 4.52 7.87 19.94
C ILE A 111 5.81 7.12 20.29
N THR A 112 6.05 5.98 19.66
CA THR A 112 7.24 5.14 19.86
C THR A 112 8.18 5.13 18.66
N PHE A 113 7.70 5.52 17.47
CA PHE A 113 8.50 5.61 16.26
C PHE A 113 8.15 6.82 15.38
N VAL A 114 9.17 7.40 14.75
CA VAL A 114 9.03 8.49 13.80
C VAL A 114 9.65 8.09 12.46
N LEU A 115 8.81 8.02 11.42
CA LEU A 115 9.25 7.82 10.04
C LEU A 115 9.23 9.16 9.31
N VAL A 116 10.41 9.64 8.93
CA VAL A 116 10.57 10.91 8.21
C VAL A 116 10.72 10.64 6.72
N ILE A 117 9.83 11.19 5.91
CA ILE A 117 9.96 11.21 4.45
C ILE A 117 10.51 12.58 4.08
N ALA A 118 11.77 12.61 3.64
CA ALA A 118 12.48 13.84 3.35
C ALA A 118 12.90 13.89 1.88
N ASP A 119 12.91 15.11 1.33
CA ASP A 119 13.55 15.33 0.05
C ASP A 119 15.04 14.98 0.11
N SER A 120 15.57 14.28 -0.89
CA SER A 120 17.00 14.01 -1.03
C SER A 120 17.83 15.31 -1.00
N LEU A 121 17.30 16.40 -1.55
CA LEU A 121 17.94 17.73 -1.54
C LEU A 121 17.88 18.40 -0.17
N LEU A 122 16.89 18.05 0.67
CA LEU A 122 16.71 18.56 2.03
C LEU A 122 17.14 17.54 3.08
N SER A 123 18.13 16.69 2.76
CA SER A 123 18.55 15.58 3.60
C SER A 123 18.92 15.98 5.04
N GLY A 124 19.52 17.17 5.21
CA GLY A 124 19.85 17.72 6.53
C GLY A 124 18.64 17.93 7.45
N LEU A 125 17.48 18.32 6.90
CA LEU A 125 16.25 18.51 7.67
C LEU A 125 15.67 17.18 8.13
N GLY A 126 15.66 16.18 7.25
CA GLY A 126 15.24 14.81 7.56
C GLY A 126 16.08 14.23 8.69
N ARG A 127 17.41 14.30 8.56
CA ARG A 127 18.36 13.83 9.58
C ARG A 127 18.15 14.51 10.93
N THR A 128 18.04 15.84 10.95
CA THR A 128 17.83 16.61 12.19
C THR A 128 16.53 16.21 12.89
N THR A 129 15.47 15.96 12.13
CA THR A 129 14.18 15.53 12.67
C THR A 129 14.28 14.15 13.33
N ALA A 130 14.93 13.19 12.67
CA ALA A 130 15.14 11.85 13.22
C ALA A 130 16.09 11.86 14.43
N GLU A 131 17.16 12.65 14.39
CA GLU A 131 18.05 12.85 15.54
C GLU A 131 17.28 13.42 16.75
N ARG A 132 16.37 14.37 16.51
CA ARG A 132 15.54 14.92 17.58
C ARG A 132 14.62 13.86 18.21
N ALA A 133 14.03 12.98 17.39
CA ALA A 133 13.25 11.86 17.89
C ALA A 133 14.10 10.90 18.74
N ARG A 134 15.30 10.56 18.28
CA ARG A 134 16.24 9.70 19.02
C ARG A 134 16.71 10.30 20.34
N GLN A 135 16.91 11.63 20.40
CA GLN A 135 17.23 12.33 21.64
C GLN A 135 16.11 12.23 22.69
N MET A 136 14.87 12.01 22.28
CA MET A 136 13.73 11.77 23.18
C MET A 136 13.56 10.28 23.54
N GLY A 137 14.48 9.42 23.10
CA GLY A 137 14.41 7.97 23.33
C GLY A 137 13.46 7.24 22.38
N LEU A 138 13.04 7.87 21.27
CA LEU A 138 12.15 7.25 20.29
C LEU A 138 12.96 6.55 19.19
N ALA A 139 12.41 5.45 18.65
CA ALA A 139 12.92 4.91 17.40
C ALA A 139 12.64 5.92 16.27
N ALA A 140 13.55 6.03 15.31
CA ALA A 140 13.35 6.91 14.17
C ALA A 140 14.10 6.44 12.94
N ASP A 141 13.50 6.65 11.78
CA ASP A 141 14.10 6.35 10.49
C ASP A 141 13.79 7.45 9.46
N VAL A 142 14.62 7.54 8.43
CA VAL A 142 14.50 8.55 7.37
C VAL A 142 14.57 7.89 6.01
N ILE A 143 13.53 8.11 5.21
CA ILE A 143 13.49 7.70 3.80
C ILE A 143 13.69 8.96 2.96
N TYR A 144 14.77 8.97 2.18
CA TYR A 144 15.06 10.04 1.24
C TYR A 144 14.44 9.74 -0.12
N VAL A 145 13.75 10.73 -0.66
CA VAL A 145 13.02 10.62 -1.92
C VAL A 145 13.38 11.83 -2.77
N SER A 146 13.81 11.58 -4.01
CA SER A 146 14.24 12.66 -4.91
C SER A 146 13.06 13.27 -5.65
N ASP A 147 12.10 12.44 -6.08
CA ASP A 147 10.91 12.85 -6.82
C ASP A 147 9.70 11.96 -6.53
N SER A 148 8.55 12.29 -7.13
CA SER A 148 7.34 11.48 -6.99
C SER A 148 7.48 10.07 -7.59
N GLN A 149 8.39 9.83 -8.53
CA GLN A 149 8.59 8.50 -9.11
C GLN A 149 9.38 7.59 -8.17
N ASP A 150 10.30 8.12 -7.40
CA ASP A 150 11.04 7.41 -6.36
C ASP A 150 10.11 6.92 -5.24
N LEU A 151 8.98 7.60 -4.99
CA LEU A 151 8.01 7.21 -3.96
C LEU A 151 7.48 5.78 -4.14
N ILE A 152 7.25 5.31 -5.37
CA ILE A 152 6.69 3.97 -5.59
C ILE A 152 7.62 2.86 -5.11
N ARG A 153 8.93 3.10 -5.17
CA ARG A 153 9.94 2.13 -4.74
C ARG A 153 9.97 2.01 -3.23
N VAL A 154 9.77 3.12 -2.53
CA VAL A 154 9.84 3.18 -1.07
C VAL A 154 8.52 2.84 -0.38
N PHE A 155 7.39 2.72 -1.11
CA PHE A 155 6.11 2.34 -0.50
C PHE A 155 6.19 1.02 0.26
N SER A 156 6.68 -0.04 -0.39
CA SER A 156 6.78 -1.36 0.27
C SER A 156 7.80 -1.36 1.40
N GLU A 157 8.91 -0.63 1.25
CA GLU A 157 9.92 -0.45 2.30
C GLU A 157 9.34 0.26 3.52
N ALA A 158 8.69 1.41 3.33
CA ALA A 158 8.09 2.19 4.40
C ALA A 158 7.01 1.41 5.15
N VAL A 159 6.17 0.66 4.43
CA VAL A 159 5.17 -0.23 5.03
C VAL A 159 5.85 -1.31 5.87
N GLY A 160 6.91 -1.94 5.35
CA GLY A 160 7.73 -2.90 6.09
C GLY A 160 8.32 -2.30 7.37
N THR A 161 8.94 -1.13 7.29
CA THR A 161 9.54 -0.44 8.44
C THR A 161 8.51 -0.11 9.52
N ILE A 162 7.33 0.38 9.13
CA ILE A 162 6.23 0.65 10.07
C ILE A 162 5.80 -0.64 10.78
N ASN A 163 5.56 -1.70 10.02
CA ASN A 163 5.07 -2.97 10.58
C ASN A 163 6.11 -3.64 11.48
N SER A 164 7.38 -3.70 11.05
CA SER A 164 8.48 -4.26 11.84
C SER A 164 8.61 -3.56 13.19
N HIS A 165 8.52 -2.23 13.22
CA HIS A 165 8.55 -1.49 14.49
C HIS A 165 7.35 -1.84 15.40
N LEU A 166 6.14 -1.94 14.84
CA LEU A 166 4.95 -2.28 15.63
C LEU A 166 5.05 -3.68 16.24
N LEU A 167 5.54 -4.66 15.47
CA LEU A 167 5.78 -6.02 15.94
C LEU A 167 6.91 -6.07 16.98
N ASP A 168 8.01 -5.35 16.76
CA ASP A 168 9.11 -5.23 17.72
C ASP A 168 8.62 -4.71 19.07
N VAL A 169 7.81 -3.65 19.08
CA VAL A 169 7.25 -3.10 20.32
C VAL A 169 6.35 -4.12 20.99
N TYR A 170 5.50 -4.81 20.21
CA TYR A 170 4.63 -5.86 20.73
C TYR A 170 5.42 -6.98 21.42
N HIS A 171 6.49 -7.47 20.79
CA HIS A 171 7.34 -8.52 21.34
C HIS A 171 8.14 -8.05 22.56
N ARG A 172 8.63 -6.80 22.58
CA ARG A 172 9.33 -6.23 23.74
C ARG A 172 8.43 -6.06 24.97
N VAL A 173 7.17 -5.73 24.76
CA VAL A 173 6.19 -5.55 25.84
C VAL A 173 5.64 -6.91 26.34
N GLY A 174 5.96 -8.02 25.67
CA GLY A 174 5.62 -9.37 26.12
C GLY A 174 4.23 -9.85 25.71
N GLY A 175 3.65 -9.26 24.65
CA GLY A 175 2.27 -9.53 24.24
C GLY A 175 1.22 -8.97 25.21
N TRP A 176 -0.04 -8.84 24.77
CA TRP A 176 -1.12 -8.27 25.62
C TRP A 176 -1.48 -9.12 26.85
N ALA A 177 -0.88 -10.30 27.00
CA ALA A 177 -1.34 -11.37 27.88
C ALA A 177 -0.91 -11.26 29.37
N ASN A 178 -0.48 -10.08 29.86
CA ASN A 178 -0.16 -9.90 31.28
C ASN A 178 -0.84 -8.69 31.94
N ARG A 179 -2.03 -8.27 31.46
CA ARG A 179 -2.81 -7.19 32.10
C ARG A 179 -4.22 -7.56 32.55
N GLU A 180 -4.73 -8.75 32.22
CA GLU A 180 -6.03 -9.26 32.68
C GLU A 180 -5.91 -10.34 33.77
N GLY A 181 -4.95 -10.20 34.69
CA GLY A 181 -4.68 -11.22 35.71
C GLY A 181 -4.17 -10.65 37.03
N SER A 182 -4.95 -9.79 37.69
CA SER A 182 -5.05 -9.68 39.16
C SER A 182 -5.79 -8.41 39.59
N GLY A 183 -6.88 -8.57 40.33
CA GLY A 183 -7.46 -7.50 41.17
C GLY A 183 -8.94 -7.25 40.95
N GLU A 184 -9.78 -8.04 41.59
CA GLU A 184 -11.07 -7.54 42.09
C GLU A 184 -10.81 -6.30 42.96
N GLY A 185 -11.42 -5.16 42.64
CA GLY A 185 -11.18 -3.92 43.37
C GLY A 185 -11.80 -2.67 42.74
N GLU A 186 -13.07 -2.45 43.05
CA GLU A 186 -13.77 -1.16 43.11
C GLU A 186 -13.98 -0.34 41.84
N THR A 187 -15.26 -0.33 41.44
CA THR A 187 -15.92 0.66 40.61
C THR A 187 -15.72 2.06 41.20
N ARG A 188 -14.84 2.87 40.60
CA ARG A 188 -14.82 4.32 40.81
C ARG A 188 -15.09 5.00 39.47
N GLY A 189 -16.33 5.48 39.33
CA GLY A 189 -16.78 6.22 38.17
C GLY A 189 -15.90 7.44 37.90
N GLY A 190 -15.41 7.51 36.67
CA GLY A 190 -14.75 8.68 36.10
C GLY A 190 -15.07 8.72 34.62
N ASN A 191 -15.92 9.65 34.21
CA ASN A 191 -16.05 10.05 32.81
C ASN A 191 -14.69 10.60 32.36
N GLY A 192 -13.97 9.85 31.52
CA GLY A 192 -12.65 10.24 31.03
C GLY A 192 -12.38 9.57 29.69
N GLU A 193 -12.39 10.37 28.64
CA GLU A 193 -11.97 9.98 27.30
C GLU A 193 -10.48 9.59 27.31
N GLY A 194 -10.17 8.36 26.89
CA GLY A 194 -8.90 8.02 26.23
C GLY A 194 -7.64 7.87 27.08
N GLU A 195 -7.61 6.98 28.07
CA GLU A 195 -6.33 6.50 28.65
C GLU A 195 -5.78 5.27 27.89
N THR A 196 -5.09 5.50 26.76
CA THR A 196 -4.20 4.47 26.18
C THR A 196 -2.82 4.55 26.82
N ARG A 197 -2.67 4.15 28.09
CA ARG A 197 -1.36 4.00 28.75
C ARG A 197 -0.99 2.53 28.90
N GLY A 198 -0.20 2.06 27.92
CA GLY A 198 0.62 0.86 28.00
C GLY A 198 0.09 -0.32 27.18
N GLY A 199 0.70 -0.54 26.00
CA GLY A 199 0.60 -1.81 25.28
C GLY A 199 1.13 -1.79 23.85
N ASN A 200 0.79 -0.77 23.05
CA ASN A 200 0.95 -0.85 21.60
C ASN A 200 1.89 0.26 21.09
N GLY A 201 2.76 -0.09 20.14
CA GLY A 201 3.57 0.90 19.44
C GLY A 201 2.68 1.89 18.67
N LYS A 202 3.09 3.15 18.63
CA LYS A 202 2.45 4.18 17.80
C LYS A 202 3.49 4.86 16.94
N VAL A 203 3.13 5.10 15.69
CA VAL A 203 4.03 5.61 14.65
C VAL A 203 3.55 6.98 14.19
N LEU A 204 4.49 7.92 14.07
CA LEU A 204 4.27 9.19 13.38
C LEU A 204 5.00 9.17 12.04
N VAL A 205 4.25 9.28 10.94
CA VAL A 205 4.79 9.50 9.60
C VAL A 205 4.73 10.99 9.29
N CYS A 206 5.87 11.58 8.93
CA CYS A 206 5.92 13.02 8.65
C CYS A 206 6.80 13.37 7.45
N CYS A 207 6.43 14.44 6.76
CA CYS A 207 7.30 15.18 5.83
C CYS A 207 7.32 16.66 6.22
N GLU A 208 7.76 17.57 5.35
CA GLU A 208 7.89 19.00 5.63
C GLU A 208 6.55 19.62 6.09
N THR A 209 5.49 19.39 5.31
CA THR A 209 4.15 19.94 5.56
C THR A 209 3.16 18.90 6.09
N GLY A 210 3.46 17.61 5.91
CA GLY A 210 2.54 16.52 6.25
C GLY A 210 1.35 16.37 5.29
N ASN A 211 1.43 16.92 4.08
CA ASN A 211 0.29 16.98 3.16
C ASN A 211 0.43 16.11 1.90
N GLU A 212 1.66 15.80 1.47
CA GLU A 212 1.94 15.17 0.18
C GLU A 212 2.66 13.82 0.39
N ARG A 213 4.00 13.78 0.31
CA ARG A 213 4.82 12.55 0.37
C ARG A 213 4.49 11.62 1.54
N SER A 214 4.38 12.16 2.75
CA SER A 214 4.00 11.37 3.93
C SER A 214 2.56 10.85 3.87
N ALA A 215 1.64 11.61 3.29
CA ALA A 215 0.26 11.17 3.07
C ALA A 215 0.18 10.05 2.03
N ALA A 216 1.02 10.09 0.99
CA ALA A 216 1.13 9.03 0.00
C ALA A 216 1.64 7.71 0.60
N ILE A 217 2.64 7.77 1.48
CA ILE A 217 3.13 6.60 2.23
C ILE A 217 2.03 6.02 3.12
N VAL A 218 1.26 6.87 3.79
CA VAL A 218 0.11 6.42 4.59
C VAL A 218 -0.99 5.82 3.70
N ALA A 219 -1.25 6.37 2.51
CA ALA A 219 -2.19 5.80 1.55
C ALA A 219 -1.73 4.41 1.09
N ALA A 220 -0.46 4.26 0.73
CA ALA A 220 0.15 2.98 0.40
C ALA A 220 0.02 1.98 1.56
N TYR A 221 0.19 2.43 2.81
CA TYR A 221 -0.04 1.59 3.99
C TYR A 221 -1.47 1.08 4.09
N LEU A 222 -2.48 1.94 3.87
CA LEU A 222 -3.88 1.51 3.86
C LEU A 222 -4.18 0.52 2.72
N MET A 223 -3.55 0.70 1.56
CA MET A 223 -3.73 -0.20 0.43
C MET A 223 -3.10 -1.57 0.69
N SER A 224 -1.90 -1.60 1.28
CA SER A 224 -1.16 -2.83 1.52
C SER A 224 -1.63 -3.60 2.76
N VAL A 225 -1.99 -2.90 3.85
CA VAL A 225 -2.37 -3.55 5.12
C VAL A 225 -3.88 -3.74 5.25
N PHE A 226 -4.69 -2.78 4.78
CA PHE A 226 -6.16 -2.85 4.86
C PHE A 226 -6.82 -3.29 3.54
N GLY A 227 -6.03 -3.47 2.48
CA GLY A 227 -6.52 -3.94 1.19
C GLY A 227 -7.53 -3.02 0.53
N LYS A 228 -7.38 -1.71 0.72
CA LYS A 228 -8.25 -0.71 0.10
C LYS A 228 -7.71 -0.32 -1.27
N ASP A 229 -8.63 0.04 -2.16
CA ASP A 229 -8.26 0.69 -3.41
C ASP A 229 -7.71 2.10 -3.14
N SER A 230 -7.04 2.65 -4.14
CA SER A 230 -6.40 3.97 -4.07
C SER A 230 -7.41 5.07 -3.70
N ILE A 231 -8.62 5.03 -4.26
CA ILE A 231 -9.67 6.04 -4.04
C ILE A 231 -10.15 6.03 -2.58
N ARG A 232 -10.47 4.85 -2.04
CA ARG A 232 -10.94 4.66 -0.67
C ARG A 232 -9.85 5.01 0.35
N ALA A 233 -8.59 4.70 0.06
CA ALA A 233 -7.46 5.12 0.89
C ALA A 233 -7.35 6.66 0.96
N MET A 234 -7.40 7.34 -0.19
CA MET A 234 -7.34 8.80 -0.27
C MET A 234 -8.55 9.47 0.42
N GLN A 235 -9.77 8.96 0.20
CA GLN A 235 -10.96 9.45 0.89
C GLN A 235 -10.84 9.32 2.41
N PHE A 236 -10.39 8.16 2.91
CA PHE A 236 -10.23 7.91 4.33
C PHE A 236 -9.21 8.87 4.97
N ILE A 237 -8.06 9.08 4.33
CA ILE A 237 -7.03 10.01 4.80
C ILE A 237 -7.55 11.45 4.76
N GLY A 238 -8.24 11.85 3.68
CA GLY A 238 -8.83 13.17 3.55
C GLY A 238 -9.84 13.49 4.65
N LEU A 239 -10.58 12.50 5.15
CA LEU A 239 -11.46 12.70 6.31
C LEU A 239 -10.72 12.82 7.64
N ARG A 240 -9.57 12.16 7.82
CA ARG A 240 -8.80 12.25 9.07
C ARG A 240 -7.90 13.49 9.11
N ARG A 241 -7.34 13.87 7.97
CA ARG A 241 -6.52 15.06 7.77
C ARG A 241 -6.96 15.79 6.50
N PHE A 242 -7.94 16.69 6.67
CA PHE A 242 -8.58 17.46 5.58
C PHE A 242 -7.63 18.29 4.70
N CYS A 243 -6.45 18.65 5.22
CA CYS A 243 -5.47 19.43 4.47
C CYS A 243 -4.47 18.60 3.64
N VAL A 244 -4.66 17.28 3.56
CA VAL A 244 -3.88 16.43 2.64
C VAL A 244 -4.24 16.79 1.20
N ASN A 245 -3.22 16.82 0.34
CA ASN A 245 -3.36 17.12 -1.07
C ASN A 245 -2.77 15.97 -1.89
N PHE A 246 -3.61 15.31 -2.68
CA PHE A 246 -3.17 14.34 -3.68
C PHE A 246 -3.28 15.02 -5.05
N ASP A 247 -2.14 15.43 -5.61
CA ASP A 247 -2.06 15.90 -6.99
C ASP A 247 -2.26 14.74 -7.97
N ASP A 248 -2.33 15.04 -9.27
CA ASP A 248 -2.61 14.01 -10.27
C ASP A 248 -1.47 12.99 -10.36
N ASP A 249 -0.21 13.42 -10.23
CA ASP A 249 0.95 12.54 -10.22
C ASP A 249 0.87 11.53 -9.08
N MET A 250 0.54 11.96 -7.86
CA MET A 250 0.36 11.08 -6.71
C MET A 250 -0.80 10.11 -6.90
N LYS A 251 -1.90 10.55 -7.52
CA LYS A 251 -3.04 9.65 -7.83
C LYS A 251 -2.63 8.56 -8.81
N TYR A 252 -1.91 8.91 -9.89
CA TYR A 252 -1.41 7.92 -10.85
C TYR A 252 -0.40 6.97 -10.20
N LEU A 253 0.45 7.50 -9.32
CA LEU A 253 1.43 6.70 -8.59
C LEU A 253 0.76 5.69 -7.66
N LEU A 254 -0.22 6.13 -6.88
CA LEU A 254 -1.02 5.24 -6.01
C LEU A 254 -1.81 4.24 -6.85
N LYS A 255 -2.35 4.64 -8.00
CA LYS A 255 -3.03 3.72 -8.91
C LYS A 255 -2.07 2.65 -9.45
N THR A 256 -0.86 3.04 -9.83
CA THR A 256 0.20 2.13 -10.28
C THR A 256 0.59 1.17 -9.16
N TYR A 257 0.72 1.67 -7.92
CA TYR A 257 0.99 0.82 -6.76
C TYR A 257 -0.14 -0.17 -6.49
N GLU A 258 -1.40 0.23 -6.66
CA GLU A 258 -2.56 -0.66 -6.57
C GLU A 258 -2.44 -1.83 -7.55
N ASP A 259 -2.05 -1.56 -8.79
CA ASP A 259 -1.88 -2.57 -9.83
C ASP A 259 -0.71 -3.50 -9.51
N ILE A 260 0.39 -2.98 -8.94
CA ILE A 260 1.51 -3.79 -8.42
C ILE A 260 1.03 -4.75 -7.32
N LEU A 261 0.26 -4.25 -6.34
CA LEU A 261 -0.28 -5.10 -5.27
C LEU A 261 -1.20 -6.18 -5.83
N PHE A 262 -2.05 -5.85 -6.81
CA PHE A 262 -2.90 -6.84 -7.47
C PHE A 262 -2.10 -7.92 -8.21
N ALA A 263 -1.06 -7.53 -8.94
CA ALA A 263 -0.18 -8.48 -9.63
C ALA A 263 0.55 -9.40 -8.64
N GLN A 264 1.07 -8.86 -7.54
CA GLN A 264 1.71 -9.63 -6.47
C GLN A 264 0.77 -10.68 -5.87
N ARG A 265 -0.49 -10.31 -5.63
CA ARG A 265 -1.54 -11.24 -5.15
C ARG A 265 -1.80 -12.35 -6.16
N ASP A 266 -1.89 -12.04 -7.44
CA ASP A 266 -2.18 -13.02 -8.50
C ASP A 266 -1.04 -14.02 -8.65
N VAL A 267 0.22 -13.57 -8.68
CA VAL A 267 1.40 -14.45 -8.75
C VAL A 267 1.46 -15.39 -7.55
N ARG A 268 1.21 -14.88 -6.34
CA ARG A 268 1.24 -15.71 -5.12
C ARG A 268 0.10 -16.72 -5.08
N ARG A 269 -1.10 -16.36 -5.59
CA ARG A 269 -2.23 -17.30 -5.73
C ARG A 269 -1.94 -18.40 -6.75
N ALA A 270 -1.24 -18.08 -7.85
CA ALA A 270 -0.87 -19.04 -8.89
C ALA A 270 0.32 -19.93 -8.49
N SER A 271 1.10 -19.57 -7.47
CA SER A 271 2.30 -20.32 -7.02
C SER A 271 2.30 -20.63 -5.52
N PRO A 272 1.32 -21.40 -4.99
CA PRO A 272 1.31 -21.79 -3.57
C PRO A 272 2.48 -22.72 -3.18
N GLU A 273 3.13 -23.41 -4.14
CA GLU A 273 4.04 -24.53 -3.85
C GLU A 273 5.54 -24.17 -3.74
N LYS A 274 5.98 -22.95 -4.05
CA LYS A 274 7.43 -22.61 -4.07
C LYS A 274 7.98 -21.97 -2.80
N ILE A 275 7.15 -21.63 -1.82
CA ILE A 275 7.61 -20.92 -0.60
C ILE A 275 8.20 -21.87 0.46
N HIS A 276 7.97 -23.19 0.37
CA HIS A 276 8.43 -24.15 1.38
C HIS A 276 9.86 -24.73 1.19
N GLN A 277 10.66 -24.25 0.22
CA GLN A 277 12.01 -24.79 -0.04
C GLN A 277 13.17 -23.79 0.14
N GLY A 278 12.94 -22.66 0.81
CA GLY A 278 13.92 -21.57 0.89
C GLY A 278 14.71 -21.41 2.19
N VAL A 279 14.39 -22.12 3.27
CA VAL A 279 15.04 -21.89 4.58
C VAL A 279 15.47 -23.22 5.22
N GLY A 280 16.73 -23.57 5.00
CA GLY A 280 17.37 -24.74 5.60
C GLY A 280 18.79 -24.94 5.08
N MET A 281 19.74 -24.13 5.56
CA MET A 281 21.18 -24.37 5.36
C MET A 281 21.64 -25.60 6.16
N LYS A 282 22.45 -26.47 5.55
CA LYS A 282 23.77 -26.87 6.08
C LYS A 282 24.60 -27.68 5.08
N GLU A 283 25.88 -27.33 5.02
CA GLU A 283 26.98 -28.00 4.32
C GLU A 283 27.17 -29.45 4.81
N GLY A 284 27.62 -30.34 3.89
CA GLY A 284 28.20 -31.64 4.27
C GLY A 284 27.93 -32.80 3.32
N MET A 285 28.74 -32.88 2.24
CA MET A 285 29.38 -34.08 1.68
C MET A 285 28.60 -35.38 1.33
N PHE A 286 28.91 -35.86 0.11
CA PHE A 286 28.83 -37.22 -0.44
C PHE A 286 27.49 -37.78 -0.98
N GLY A 287 27.44 -37.84 -2.33
CA GLY A 287 27.23 -39.09 -3.08
C GLY A 287 25.81 -39.60 -3.26
N GLY A 288 25.24 -39.42 -4.46
CA GLY A 288 24.06 -40.18 -4.91
C GLY A 288 23.23 -39.41 -5.93
N GLY A 289 23.28 -39.84 -7.18
CA GLY A 289 22.72 -39.12 -8.32
C GLY A 289 21.20 -38.91 -8.26
N PHE A 290 20.80 -37.66 -8.52
CA PHE A 290 19.46 -37.33 -8.99
C PHE A 290 19.61 -36.61 -10.33
N LYS A 291 19.10 -37.24 -11.41
CA LYS A 291 19.00 -36.62 -12.74
C LYS A 291 17.99 -35.47 -12.68
N GLN A 292 18.50 -34.25 -12.57
CA GLN A 292 17.71 -33.05 -12.77
C GLN A 292 17.58 -32.85 -14.29
N GLN A 293 16.38 -33.09 -14.82
CA GLN A 293 16.02 -32.82 -16.21
C GLN A 293 15.97 -31.30 -16.38
N GLN A 294 17.13 -30.67 -16.58
CA GLN A 294 17.22 -29.28 -17.00
C GLN A 294 16.77 -29.21 -18.45
N GLY A 295 15.62 -28.57 -18.69
CA GLY A 295 15.23 -28.11 -20.01
C GLY A 295 16.24 -27.08 -20.52
N GLY A 296 17.29 -27.60 -21.18
CA GLY A 296 18.26 -26.79 -21.90
C GLY A 296 17.57 -26.01 -23.01
N LYS A 297 17.84 -24.71 -23.07
CA LYS A 297 17.57 -23.90 -24.27
C LYS A 297 18.33 -24.56 -25.42
N ARG A 298 17.62 -25.13 -26.40
CA ARG A 298 18.25 -25.73 -27.60
C ARG A 298 19.11 -24.67 -28.27
N ARG A 299 20.37 -25.00 -28.57
CA ARG A 299 21.31 -24.10 -29.25
C ARG A 299 20.99 -24.14 -30.75
N VAL A 300 21.21 -23.04 -31.47
CA VAL A 300 20.94 -22.94 -32.92
C VAL A 300 21.64 -24.03 -33.75
N GLU A 301 22.73 -24.58 -33.24
CA GLU A 301 23.49 -25.67 -33.86
C GLU A 301 22.72 -27.01 -33.87
N ASP A 302 21.72 -27.22 -33.00
CA ASP A 302 20.90 -28.45 -32.94
C ASP A 302 19.80 -28.52 -34.03
N LEU A 303 19.73 -27.53 -34.93
CA LEU A 303 18.72 -27.46 -36.00
C LEU A 303 19.27 -27.79 -37.40
N MET A 304 20.56 -28.10 -37.54
CA MET A 304 21.22 -28.23 -38.86
C MET A 304 21.49 -29.66 -39.32
N GLU A 305 20.96 -30.69 -38.67
CA GLU A 305 21.10 -32.07 -39.13
C GLU A 305 19.80 -32.87 -38.97
N VAL A 306 18.87 -32.70 -39.92
CA VAL A 306 17.98 -33.79 -40.35
C VAL A 306 17.66 -33.62 -41.84
N ASP A 307 17.94 -34.70 -42.57
CA ASP A 307 17.67 -35.04 -43.97
C ASP A 307 16.59 -34.26 -44.74
N ASP A 308 16.93 -34.01 -46.00
CA ASP A 308 16.18 -33.41 -47.10
C ASP A 308 15.07 -34.32 -47.69
N GLU A 309 14.26 -35.00 -46.85
CA GLU A 309 13.11 -35.78 -47.36
C GLU A 309 11.84 -35.56 -46.54
N MET A 310 10.76 -35.16 -47.24
CA MET A 310 9.38 -34.89 -46.79
C MET A 310 9.05 -33.43 -46.45
N MET A 311 8.98 -32.58 -47.48
CA MET A 311 8.11 -31.39 -47.47
C MET A 311 6.65 -31.83 -47.59
N ASP A 312 6.00 -32.09 -46.45
CA ASP A 312 4.54 -32.19 -46.41
C ASP A 312 3.96 -30.91 -45.79
N ASP A 313 3.14 -30.26 -46.61
CA ASP A 313 2.46 -29.00 -46.41
C ASP A 313 1.34 -29.15 -45.37
N PHE A 314 1.62 -28.93 -44.08
CA PHE A 314 0.57 -28.82 -43.07
C PHE A 314 0.89 -27.79 -41.97
N GLY A 315 0.37 -26.57 -42.17
CA GLY A 315 -0.27 -25.73 -41.14
C GLY A 315 0.50 -25.44 -39.84
N GLY A 316 1.36 -24.42 -39.86
CA GLY A 316 2.05 -23.86 -38.68
C GLY A 316 1.16 -23.12 -37.66
N ALA A 317 0.01 -23.67 -37.28
CA ALA A 317 -0.86 -23.13 -36.24
C ALA A 317 -0.99 -24.04 -35.00
N ASP A 318 -0.68 -25.33 -35.10
CA ASP A 318 -0.88 -26.30 -34.00
C ASP A 318 0.31 -26.38 -33.02
N MET A 319 1.50 -25.94 -33.45
CA MET A 319 2.74 -25.99 -32.65
C MET A 319 2.74 -25.03 -31.44
N ASP A 320 1.94 -23.95 -31.50
CA ASP A 320 1.84 -23.01 -30.37
C ASP A 320 0.96 -23.58 -29.25
N ALA A 321 -0.11 -24.29 -29.59
CA ALA A 321 -0.98 -24.94 -28.60
C ALA A 321 -0.22 -26.02 -27.81
N GLU A 322 0.58 -26.84 -28.48
CA GLU A 322 1.40 -27.88 -27.84
C GLU A 322 2.52 -27.31 -26.94
N ARG A 323 3.03 -26.11 -27.25
CA ARG A 323 4.04 -25.41 -26.45
C ARG A 323 3.58 -25.12 -25.01
N TYR A 324 2.27 -24.91 -24.84
CA TYR A 324 1.63 -24.58 -23.56
C TYR A 324 0.84 -25.74 -22.96
N HIS A 325 0.73 -26.89 -23.64
CA HIS A 325 0.11 -28.10 -23.07
C HIS A 325 0.89 -28.55 -21.82
N GLY A 326 0.18 -28.71 -20.70
CA GLY A 326 0.75 -29.10 -19.41
C GLY A 326 1.39 -27.95 -18.60
N ARG A 327 1.45 -26.72 -19.12
CA ARG A 327 1.87 -25.54 -18.35
C ARG A 327 0.65 -24.83 -17.77
N GLY A 328 0.19 -25.27 -16.59
CA GLY A 328 -0.85 -24.55 -15.83
C GLY A 328 -0.42 -23.19 -15.26
N PHE A 329 0.75 -22.68 -15.66
CA PHE A 329 1.31 -21.42 -15.18
C PHE A 329 0.89 -20.28 -16.11
N ALA A 330 -0.26 -19.67 -15.80
CA ALA A 330 -0.63 -18.36 -16.30
C ALA A 330 -0.22 -17.32 -15.23
N PRO A 331 0.93 -16.63 -15.38
CA PRO A 331 1.41 -15.67 -14.38
C PRO A 331 0.48 -14.46 -14.21
N PHE A 332 -0.36 -14.19 -15.21
CA PHE A 332 -1.31 -13.09 -15.21
C PHE A 332 -2.68 -13.60 -15.66
N VAL A 333 -3.68 -13.46 -14.79
CA VAL A 333 -5.07 -13.80 -15.11
C VAL A 333 -5.72 -12.53 -15.67
N GLU A 334 -6.24 -12.60 -16.89
CA GLU A 334 -7.02 -11.50 -17.46
C GLU A 334 -8.30 -11.31 -16.64
N ARG A 335 -8.32 -10.29 -15.79
CA ARG A 335 -9.53 -9.86 -15.09
C ARG A 335 -10.25 -8.86 -15.96
N GLN A 336 -11.54 -9.11 -16.24
CA GLN A 336 -12.42 -8.10 -16.84
C GLN A 336 -12.25 -6.79 -16.06
N GLN A 337 -11.77 -5.76 -16.77
CA GLN A 337 -11.69 -4.41 -16.23
C GLN A 337 -13.10 -4.04 -15.76
N ARG A 338 -13.27 -3.85 -14.45
CA ARG A 338 -14.51 -3.30 -13.88
C ARG A 338 -14.58 -1.81 -14.25
N PHE A 339 -14.78 -1.52 -15.53
CA PHE A 339 -15.41 -0.26 -15.91
C PHE A 339 -16.81 -0.32 -15.34
N ALA A 340 -17.07 0.52 -14.35
CA ALA A 340 -18.42 0.77 -13.87
C ALA A 340 -19.21 1.36 -15.05
N ALA A 341 -19.85 0.49 -15.83
CA ALA A 341 -20.96 0.84 -16.68
C ALA A 341 -22.13 1.23 -15.75
N ARG A 342 -22.06 2.43 -15.17
CA ARG A 342 -23.26 3.13 -14.71
C ARG A 342 -23.94 3.67 -15.96
N GLN A 343 -24.76 2.83 -16.57
CA GLN A 343 -25.87 3.31 -17.39
C GLN A 343 -26.77 4.17 -16.48
N ARG A 344 -26.92 5.43 -16.85
CA ARG A 344 -28.18 6.16 -16.74
C ARG A 344 -28.39 6.90 -18.05
#